data_AF-A0A835LIB0-F1
#
_entry.id   AF-A0A835LIB0-F1
#
_cell.length_a   1.000
_cell.length_b   1.000
_cell.length_c   1.000
_cell.angle_alpha   90.00
_cell.angle_beta   90.00
_cell.angle_gamma   90.00
#
_symmetry.space_group_name_H-M   'P 1'
#
loop_
_entity.id
_entity.type
_entity.pdbx_description
1 polymer ?
#
loop_
_entity_poly.entity_id
_entity_poly.type
_entity_poly.pdbx_seq_one_letter_code
_entity_poly.pdbx_strand_id
1 'polypeptide(L)'
;MDIALFSPSSLFAHDDDDSSSGEEKEDNTQQSYVERKHNFPGMDLLIREFSFHQLNANLLWPGTFVFAEWLVEHKTWLQGRRILELGRHVS
;
A
#
# COMPACT_ATOMS: atom_id res chain seq x y z
N MET A 1 -10.70 26.18 4.43
CA MET A 1 -9.87 24.97 4.42
C MET A 1 -10.78 23.86 3.95
N ASP A 2 -10.68 23.48 2.68
CA ASP A 2 -11.47 22.39 2.11
C ASP A 2 -10.79 21.08 2.48
N ILE A 3 -11.35 20.39 3.48
CA ILE A 3 -10.96 19.01 3.82
C ILE A 3 -11.44 18.13 2.67
N ALA A 4 -10.50 17.47 1.98
CA ALA A 4 -10.85 16.39 1.08
C ALA A 4 -11.56 15.31 1.90
N LEU A 5 -12.87 15.21 1.72
CA LEU A 5 -13.76 14.31 2.43
C LEU A 5 -13.63 12.89 1.85
N PHE A 6 -12.42 12.35 1.87
CA PHE A 6 -12.20 10.97 1.46
C PHE A 6 -12.67 10.06 2.60
N SER A 7 -13.93 9.62 2.52
CA SER A 7 -14.45 8.58 3.40
C SER A 7 -14.16 7.22 2.78
N PRO A 8 -13.46 6.31 3.48
CA PRO A 8 -13.26 4.93 3.02
C PRO A 8 -14.58 4.22 2.71
N SER A 9 -15.69 4.63 3.33
CA SER A 9 -17.02 4.07 3.11
C SER A 9 -17.51 4.22 1.66
N SER A 10 -17.10 5.28 0.94
CA SER A 10 -17.43 5.43 -0.49
C SER A 10 -16.66 4.45 -1.39
N LEU A 11 -15.57 3.85 -0.89
CA LEU A 11 -14.82 2.83 -1.62
C LEU A 11 -15.51 1.45 -1.57
N PHE A 12 -16.36 1.22 -0.56
CA PHE A 12 -16.97 -0.08 -0.27
C PHE A 12 -18.49 -0.11 -0.45
N ALA A 13 -19.08 0.97 -0.96
CA ALA A 13 -20.53 1.10 -1.14
C ALA A 13 -20.90 1.12 -2.63
N HIS A 14 -20.71 0.00 -3.33
CA HIS A 14 -21.60 -0.40 -4.41
C HIS A 14 -21.46 -1.89 -4.75
N ASP A 15 -22.62 -2.52 -4.91
CA ASP A 15 -22.91 -3.85 -5.47
C ASP A 15 -22.86 -5.05 -4.52
N ASP A 16 -23.86 -5.07 -3.62
CA ASP A 16 -24.57 -6.31 -3.28
C ASP A 16 -25.27 -6.85 -4.55
N ASP A 17 -24.60 -7.70 -5.35
CA ASP A 17 -25.15 -8.92 -5.98
C ASP A 17 -24.11 -9.51 -6.96
N ASP A 18 -23.52 -10.66 -6.62
CA ASP A 18 -23.64 -11.89 -7.41
C ASP A 18 -22.69 -12.95 -6.83
N SER A 19 -23.28 -13.98 -6.23
CA SER A 19 -22.57 -15.19 -5.80
C SER A 19 -22.29 -16.06 -7.01
N SER A 20 -21.11 -15.92 -7.62
CA SER A 20 -20.60 -16.94 -8.55
C SER A 20 -19.32 -17.57 -8.01
N SER A 21 -19.49 -18.77 -7.46
CA SER A 21 -18.44 -19.76 -7.24
C SER A 21 -17.64 -19.99 -8.53
N GLY A 22 -16.47 -19.36 -8.63
CA GLY A 22 -15.55 -19.51 -9.76
C GLY A 22 -14.30 -20.26 -9.32
N GLU A 23 -14.15 -21.45 -9.88
CA GLU A 23 -13.00 -22.35 -9.72
C GLU A 23 -11.65 -21.61 -9.81
N GLU A 24 -10.78 -21.83 -8.81
CA GLU A 24 -9.39 -21.37 -8.82
C GLU A 24 -8.62 -22.12 -9.93
N LYS A 25 -8.71 -21.62 -11.16
CA LYS A 25 -7.72 -21.93 -12.18
C LYS A 25 -6.44 -21.23 -11.76
N GLU A 26 -5.41 -22.02 -11.42
CA GLU A 26 -4.01 -21.61 -11.43
C GLU A 26 -3.63 -21.18 -12.85
N ASP A 27 -4.10 -20.01 -13.26
CA ASP A 27 -3.60 -19.36 -14.45
C ASP A 27 -2.27 -18.74 -14.07
N ASN A 28 -1.23 -19.13 -14.82
CA ASN A 28 0.14 -18.70 -14.67
C ASN A 28 0.28 -17.23 -15.12
N THR A 29 -0.54 -16.36 -14.52
CA THR A 29 -0.55 -14.93 -14.71
C THR A 29 0.76 -14.44 -14.13
N GLN A 30 1.74 -14.19 -15.00
CA GLN A 30 2.88 -13.37 -14.66
C GLN A 30 2.33 -12.07 -14.07
N GLN A 31 2.35 -11.98 -12.74
CA GLN A 31 1.79 -10.86 -12.02
C GLN A 31 2.51 -9.59 -12.49
N SER A 32 1.80 -8.75 -13.24
CA SER A 32 2.38 -7.52 -13.80
C SER A 32 2.61 -6.52 -12.66
N TYR A 33 3.87 -6.35 -12.29
CA TYR A 33 4.29 -5.30 -11.35
C TYR A 33 4.86 -4.10 -12.11
N VAL A 34 4.80 -2.95 -11.47
CA VAL A 34 5.51 -1.75 -11.91
C VAL A 34 6.53 -1.39 -10.84
N GLU A 35 7.79 -1.27 -11.23
CA GLU A 35 8.81 -0.69 -10.35
C GLU A 35 8.68 0.82 -10.34
N ARG A 36 8.47 1.38 -9.15
CA ARG A 36 8.42 2.83 -8.94
C ARG A 36 9.56 3.24 -8.03
N LYS A 37 10.28 4.27 -8.47
CA LYS A 37 11.32 4.91 -7.67
C LYS A 37 10.68 5.96 -6.76
N HIS A 38 10.94 5.83 -5.46
CA HIS A 38 10.48 6.74 -4.42
C HIS A 38 11.68 7.36 -3.73
N ASN A 39 11.69 8.69 -3.64
CA ASN A 39 12.78 9.43 -3.00
C ASN A 39 12.31 9.83 -1.60
N PHE A 40 13.03 9.37 -0.59
CA PHE A 40 12.85 9.77 0.80
C PHE A 40 14.07 10.59 1.26
N PRO A 41 13.96 11.37 2.35
CA PRO A 41 15.11 12.11 2.85
C PRO A 41 16.29 11.16 3.15
N GLY A 42 17.38 11.29 2.39
CA GLY A 42 18.58 10.49 2.55
C GLY A 42 18.50 9.04 2.06
N MET A 43 17.45 8.62 1.34
CA MET A 43 17.40 7.31 0.68
C MET A 43 16.52 7.31 -0.57
N ASP A 44 16.90 6.51 -1.56
CA ASP A 44 16.06 6.18 -2.70
C ASP A 44 15.63 4.71 -2.60
N LEU A 45 14.33 4.45 -2.73
CA LEU A 45 13.77 3.10 -2.72
C LEU A 45 13.11 2.80 -4.06
N LEU A 46 13.45 1.65 -4.65
CA LEU A 46 12.73 1.07 -5.78
C LEU A 46 11.75 0.04 -5.23
N ILE A 47 10.45 0.29 -5.44
CA ILE A 47 9.38 -0.52 -4.87
C ILE A 47 8.57 -1.12 -6.00
N ARG A 48 8.35 -2.43 -5.94
CA ARG A 48 7.46 -3.15 -6.85
C ARG A 48 6.03 -2.98 -6.36
N GLU A 49 5.20 -2.43 -7.22
CA GLU A 49 3.78 -2.19 -6.96
C GLU A 49 2.94 -3.05 -7.90
N PHE A 50 1.96 -3.76 -7.35
CA PHE A 50 1.15 -4.72 -8.11
C PHE A 50 -0.26 -4.15 -8.35
N SER A 51 -0.69 -4.11 -9.61
CA SER A 51 -1.93 -3.42 -10.01
C SER A 51 -3.12 -4.34 -10.25
N PHE A 52 -2.99 -5.64 -9.95
CA PHE A 52 -3.96 -6.65 -10.36
C PHE A 52 -5.31 -6.60 -9.62
N HIS A 53 -5.42 -5.88 -8.48
CA HIS A 53 -6.70 -5.58 -7.82
C HIS A 53 -6.71 -4.20 -7.15
N GLN A 54 -7.73 -3.37 -7.43
CA GLN A 54 -7.86 -1.99 -6.93
C GLN A 54 -8.10 -1.88 -5.40
N LEU A 55 -8.58 -2.97 -4.78
CA LEU A 55 -8.84 -3.03 -3.34
C LEU A 55 -7.68 -3.61 -2.52
N ASN A 56 -6.60 -4.01 -3.19
CA ASN A 56 -5.49 -4.68 -2.53
C ASN A 56 -4.43 -3.66 -2.09
N ALA A 57 -3.83 -3.88 -0.92
CA ALA A 57 -2.79 -3.02 -0.35
C ALA A 57 -1.44 -3.17 -1.08
N ASN A 58 -1.47 -3.41 -2.39
CA ASN A 58 -0.32 -3.68 -3.26
C ASN A 58 0.36 -2.42 -3.79
N LEU A 59 -0.22 -1.25 -3.53
CA LEU A 59 0.32 0.06 -3.87
C LEU A 59 0.78 0.76 -2.59
N LEU A 60 1.69 1.72 -2.71
CA LEU A 60 1.98 2.62 -1.60
C LEU A 60 0.86 3.64 -1.42
N TRP A 61 0.41 3.77 -0.18
CA TRP A 61 -0.64 4.70 0.17
C TRP A 61 -0.01 6.06 0.49
N PRO A 62 -0.67 7.19 0.20
CA PRO A 62 -0.14 8.52 0.51
C PRO A 62 0.35 8.67 1.95
N GLY A 63 -0.34 8.04 2.92
CA GLY A 63 0.04 8.04 4.33
C GLY A 63 1.39 7.38 4.63
N THR A 64 1.81 6.40 3.83
CA THR A 64 3.12 5.74 4.00
C THR A 64 4.26 6.70 3.74
N PHE A 65 4.12 7.63 2.80
CA PHE A 65 5.16 8.61 2.49
C PHE A 65 5.39 9.58 3.64
N VAL A 66 4.30 10.19 4.13
CA VAL A 66 4.35 11.11 5.27
C VAL A 66 4.88 10.42 6.53
N PHE A 67 4.47 9.17 6.76
CA PHE A 67 4.97 8.39 7.89
C PHE A 67 6.47 8.06 7.76
N ALA A 68 6.93 7.66 6.58
CA ALA A 68 8.34 7.38 6.33
C ALA A 68 9.22 8.63 6.49
N GLU A 69 8.80 9.79 5.98
CA GLU A 69 9.49 11.07 6.20
C GLU A 69 9.61 11.39 7.69
N TRP A 70 8.49 11.27 8.42
CA TRP A 70 8.47 11.50 9.87
C TRP A 70 9.42 10.54 10.62
N LEU A 71 9.47 9.26 10.24
CA LEU A 71 10.39 8.29 10.84
C LEU A 71 11.86 8.64 10.60
N VAL A 72 12.19 9.15 9.40
CA VAL A 72 13.56 9.57 9.07
C VAL A 72 13.98 10.76 9.92
N GLU A 73 13.11 11.77 10.06
CA GLU A 73 13.35 12.93 10.91
C GLU A 73 13.55 12.54 12.39
N HIS A 74 12.84 11.51 12.86
CA HIS A 74 12.85 11.07 14.26
C HIS A 74 13.68 9.79 14.50
N LYS A 75 14.66 9.50 13.62
CA LYS A 75 15.46 8.27 13.64
C LYS A 75 16.06 7.93 15.01
N THR A 76 16.47 8.93 15.79
CA THR A 76 17.04 8.73 17.14
C THR A 76 16.09 8.05 18.11
N TRP A 77 14.77 8.16 17.90
CA TRP A 77 13.78 7.50 18.76
C TRP A 77 13.69 6.00 18.49
N LEU A 78 14.09 5.58 17.30
CA LEU A 78 14.02 4.21 16.81
C LEU A 78 15.33 3.44 17.05
N GLN A 79 16.46 4.14 17.16
CA GLN A 79 17.77 3.54 17.35
C GLN A 79 17.83 2.63 18.59
N GLY A 80 18.32 1.40 18.40
CA GLY A 80 18.47 0.41 19.48
C GLY A 80 17.17 -0.26 19.94
N ARG A 81 16.01 0.07 19.33
CA ARG A 81 14.72 -0.54 19.68
C ARG A 81 14.37 -1.70 18.75
N ARG A 82 13.53 -2.61 19.26
CA ARG A 82 12.87 -3.63 18.44
C ARG A 82 11.58 -3.04 17.89
N ILE A 83 11.41 -3.09 16.57
CA ILE A 83 10.27 -2.47 15.87
C ILE A 83 9.48 -3.59 15.19
N LEU A 84 8.16 -3.53 15.32
CA LEU A 84 7.23 -4.39 14.62
C LEU A 84 6.32 -3.50 13.77
N GLU A 85 6.28 -3.76 12.47
CA GLU A 85 5.33 -3.14 11.55
C GLU A 85 4.12 -4.06 11.39
N LEU A 86 2.91 -3.51 11.55
CA LEU A 86 1.66 -4.24 11.40
C LEU A 86 0.98 -3.80 10.11
N GLY A 87 0.37 -4.75 9.39
CA GLY A 87 -0.33 -4.45 8.14
C GLY A 87 0.58 -4.20 6.94
N ARG A 88 1.85 -4.60 7.01
CA ARG A 88 2.78 -4.56 5.87
C ARG A 88 2.17 -5.33 4.69
N HIS A 89 1.74 -4.60 3.68
CA HIS A 89 1.44 -5.14 2.37
C HIS A 89 2.35 -4.47 1.37
N VAL A 90 3.53 -5.07 1.16
CA VAL A 90 4.29 -4.96 -0.08
C VAL A 90 5.11 -6.25 -0.16
N SER A 91 4.61 -7.23 -0.91
CA SER A 91 5.34 -8.43 -1.33
C SER A 91 5.42 -8.42 -2.83
#